data_AF-A0A356KBW9-F1
#
_entry.id   AF-A0A356KBW9-F1
#
_cell.length_a   1.000
_cell.length_b   1.000
_cell.length_c   1.000
_cell.angle_alpha   90.00
_cell.angle_beta   90.00
_cell.angle_gamma   90.00
#
_symmetry.space_group_name_H-M   'P 1'
#
loop_
_entity.id
_entity.type
_entity.pdbx_description
1 polymer ?
#
loop_
_entity_poly.entity_id
_entity_poly.type
_entity_poly.pdbx_seq_one_letter_code
_entity_poly.pdbx_strand_id
1 'polypeptide(L)'
;MLYYVELFYGLRFKLNQPDYSARLAIEFDGEHELIERAHQVGLDYVARDMAGYFEFKEGDMILVIGRRLGSAGLDLAPTFDTFRDEAIDAAREEVVAALAEAGIEGDPIFHLVSKHSY
;
A
#
# COMPACT_ATOMS: atom_id res chain seq x y z
N MET A 1 -8.96 -16.97 -12.06
CA MET A 1 -8.54 -15.63 -11.60
C MET A 1 -7.70 -15.83 -10.36
N LEU A 2 -6.41 -15.53 -10.42
CA LEU A 2 -5.53 -15.62 -9.26
C LEU A 2 -5.62 -14.29 -8.49
N TYR A 3 -5.75 -14.38 -7.18
CA TYR A 3 -5.68 -13.23 -6.30
C TYR A 3 -4.33 -13.29 -5.61
N TYR A 4 -3.55 -12.24 -5.76
CA TYR A 4 -2.33 -12.05 -4.99
C TYR A 4 -2.62 -11.06 -3.89
N VAL A 5 -2.00 -11.29 -2.74
CA VAL A 5 -2.09 -10.37 -1.60
C VAL A 5 -0.70 -9.87 -1.32
N GLU A 6 -0.58 -8.56 -1.19
CA GLU A 6 0.66 -7.90 -0.80
C GLU A 6 0.56 -7.47 0.65
N LEU A 7 1.58 -7.80 1.42
CA LEU A 7 1.72 -7.32 2.79
C LEU A 7 2.65 -6.11 2.79
N PHE A 8 2.16 -5.03 3.39
CA PHE A 8 2.89 -3.78 3.59
C PHE A 8 2.97 -3.43 5.06
N TYR A 9 4.09 -2.86 5.48
CA TYR A 9 4.18 -2.08 6.71
C TYR A 9 4.36 -0.61 6.34
N GLY A 10 3.37 0.23 6.66
CA GLY A 10 3.31 1.57 6.13
C GLY A 10 2.08 2.37 6.57
N LEU A 11 1.81 3.47 5.86
CA LEU A 11 0.65 4.33 6.08
C LEU A 11 -0.36 4.15 4.96
N ARG A 12 -1.64 4.17 5.34
CA ARG A 12 -2.78 4.10 4.43
C ARG A 12 -3.47 5.45 4.34
N PHE A 13 -3.62 5.92 3.10
CA PHE A 13 -4.32 7.13 2.73
C PHE A 13 -5.58 6.77 1.96
N LYS A 14 -6.65 7.49 2.26
CA LYS A 14 -7.82 7.53 1.39
C LYS A 14 -7.69 8.74 0.48
N LEU A 15 -7.61 8.48 -0.83
CA LEU A 15 -7.63 9.54 -1.84
C LEU A 15 -9.02 9.60 -2.45
N ASN A 16 -9.47 10.80 -2.80
CA ASN A 16 -10.70 10.99 -3.56
C ASN A 16 -10.33 11.55 -4.94
N GLN A 17 -10.46 10.71 -5.96
CA GLN A 17 -10.08 10.98 -7.35
C GLN A 17 -11.28 10.61 -8.24
N PRO A 18 -12.22 11.54 -8.45
CA PRO A 18 -13.45 11.26 -9.20
C PRO A 18 -13.17 11.04 -10.70
N ASP A 19 -12.09 11.61 -11.22
CA ASP A 19 -11.67 11.42 -12.62
C ASP A 19 -11.05 10.04 -12.84
N TYR A 20 -11.61 9.27 -13.77
CA TYR A 20 -11.17 7.90 -14.04
C TYR A 20 -9.73 7.85 -14.58
N SER A 21 -9.33 8.80 -15.43
CA SER A 21 -8.00 8.80 -16.01
C SER A 21 -6.93 9.07 -14.95
N ALA A 22 -7.19 10.03 -14.05
CA ALA A 22 -6.34 10.30 -12.89
C ALA A 22 -6.22 9.09 -11.96
N ARG A 23 -7.31 8.33 -11.76
CA ARG A 23 -7.25 7.07 -10.98
C ARG A 23 -6.28 6.07 -11.60
N LEU A 24 -6.38 5.85 -12.91
CA LEU A 24 -5.50 4.93 -13.63
C LEU A 24 -4.03 5.39 -13.56
N ALA A 25 -3.77 6.68 -13.74
CA ALA A 25 -2.42 7.24 -13.64
C ALA A 25 -1.81 7.03 -12.24
N ILE A 26 -2.60 7.14 -11.18
CA ILE A 26 -2.13 6.83 -9.81
C ILE A 26 -1.95 5.32 -9.60
N GLU A 27 -2.91 4.50 -10.04
CA GLU A 27 -2.92 3.05 -9.81
C GLU A 27 -1.80 2.33 -10.56
N PHE A 28 -1.58 2.70 -11.83
CA PHE A 28 -0.67 2.00 -12.73
C PHE A 28 0.64 2.75 -12.95
N ASP A 29 0.62 4.09 -12.99
CA ASP A 29 1.79 4.91 -13.32
C ASP A 29 2.40 5.61 -12.10
N GLY A 30 1.72 5.60 -10.95
CA GLY A 30 2.21 6.19 -9.70
C GLY A 30 2.22 7.72 -9.67
N GLU A 31 1.42 8.38 -10.52
CA GLU A 31 1.38 9.84 -10.64
C GLU A 31 0.69 10.53 -9.44
N HIS A 32 1.35 10.58 -8.28
CA HIS A 32 0.88 11.26 -7.08
C HIS A 32 2.04 11.82 -6.24
N GLU A 33 1.91 13.04 -5.70
CA GLU A 33 2.98 13.71 -4.95
C GLU A 33 3.52 12.89 -3.75
N LEU A 34 2.64 12.18 -3.04
CA LEU A 34 3.03 11.31 -1.93
C LEU A 34 3.86 10.10 -2.40
N ILE A 35 3.54 9.55 -3.58
CA ILE A 35 4.27 8.42 -4.16
C ILE A 35 5.66 8.90 -4.60
N GLU A 36 5.75 10.06 -5.25
CA GLU A 36 7.02 10.66 -5.66
C GLU A 36 7.96 10.88 -4.46
N ARG A 37 7.43 11.47 -3.37
CA ARG A 37 8.19 11.69 -2.12
C ARG A 37 8.61 10.37 -1.47
N ALA A 38 7.74 9.38 -1.43
CA ALA A 38 8.03 8.06 -0.89
C ALA A 38 9.14 7.33 -1.67
N HIS A 39 9.09 7.39 -3.00
CA HIS A 39 10.10 6.78 -3.86
C HIS A 39 11.49 7.41 -3.67
N GLN A 40 11.57 8.72 -3.42
CA GLN A 40 12.84 9.41 -3.18
C GLN A 40 13.61 8.87 -1.96
N VAL A 41 12.88 8.32 -0.97
CA VAL A 41 13.44 7.72 0.25
C VAL A 41 13.39 6.18 0.23
N GLY A 42 13.14 5.58 -0.93
CA GLY A 42 13.15 4.12 -1.12
C GLY A 42 11.94 3.36 -0.55
N LEU A 43 10.83 4.04 -0.27
CA LEU A 43 9.57 3.40 0.11
C LEU A 43 8.79 2.94 -1.13
N ASP A 44 8.09 1.82 -1.03
CA ASP A 44 7.19 1.30 -2.06
C ASP A 44 5.77 1.87 -1.88
N TYR A 45 4.93 1.68 -2.89
CA TYR A 45 3.50 2.00 -2.79
C TYR A 45 2.59 0.93 -3.41
N VAL A 46 1.33 0.97 -2.98
CA VAL A 46 0.21 0.33 -3.66
C VAL A 46 -0.97 1.28 -3.68
N ALA A 47 -1.45 1.62 -4.86
CA ALA A 47 -2.72 2.29 -5.04
C ALA A 47 -3.77 1.30 -5.59
N ARG A 48 -5.03 1.51 -5.22
CA ARG A 48 -6.15 0.69 -5.69
C ARG A 48 -7.44 1.50 -5.79
N ASP A 49 -8.13 1.39 -6.93
CA ASP A 49 -9.52 1.86 -7.06
C ASP A 49 -10.45 0.99 -6.20
N MET A 50 -11.26 1.64 -5.37
CA MET A 50 -12.24 0.99 -4.49
C MET A 50 -13.67 1.04 -5.02
N ALA A 51 -13.86 1.43 -6.29
CA ALA A 51 -15.16 1.36 -6.95
C ALA A 51 -15.76 -0.05 -6.83
N GLY A 52 -16.99 -0.14 -6.32
CA GLY A 52 -17.72 -1.40 -6.13
C GLY A 52 -17.55 -2.08 -4.76
N TYR A 53 -16.75 -1.52 -3.84
CA TYR A 53 -16.68 -2.00 -2.46
C TYR A 53 -17.78 -1.38 -1.58
N PHE A 54 -18.40 -2.19 -0.72
CA PHE A 54 -19.62 -1.87 0.05
C PHE A 54 -19.52 -0.62 0.97
N GLU A 55 -18.31 -0.13 1.24
CA GLU A 55 -18.05 1.02 2.13
C GLU A 55 -17.41 2.23 1.42
N PHE A 56 -17.18 2.13 0.10
CA PHE A 56 -16.45 3.13 -0.66
C PHE A 56 -17.35 3.80 -1.69
N LYS A 57 -17.15 5.11 -1.86
CA LYS A 57 -17.85 5.90 -2.87
C LYS A 57 -17.07 5.81 -4.19
N GLU A 58 -17.77 6.09 -5.29
CA GLU A 58 -17.10 6.25 -6.58
C GLU A 58 -16.00 7.32 -6.50
N GLY A 59 -14.83 7.00 -7.05
CA GLY A 59 -13.64 7.84 -6.97
C GLY A 59 -12.80 7.67 -5.71
N ASP A 60 -13.25 6.89 -4.72
CA ASP A 60 -12.40 6.58 -3.58
C ASP A 60 -11.30 5.59 -3.99
N MET A 61 -10.06 5.95 -3.67
CA MET A 61 -8.90 5.07 -3.80
C MET A 61 -8.25 4.87 -2.45
N ILE A 62 -7.65 3.70 -2.27
CA ILE A 62 -6.70 3.46 -1.17
C ILE A 62 -5.29 3.51 -1.74
N LEU A 63 -4.46 4.34 -1.11
CA LEU A 63 -3.02 4.37 -1.32
C LEU A 63 -2.34 3.88 -0.04
N VAL A 64 -1.46 2.90 -0.15
CA VAL A 64 -0.56 2.47 0.91
C VAL A 64 0.86 2.84 0.51
N ILE A 65 1.58 3.53 1.39
CA ILE A 65 3.01 3.86 1.22
C ILE A 65 3.77 3.20 2.37
N GLY A 66 4.83 2.47 2.06
CA GLY A 66 5.64 1.80 3.07
C GLY A 66 6.59 0.76 2.49
N ARG A 67 7.01 -0.19 3.31
CA ARG A 67 7.86 -1.31 2.85
C ARG A 67 6.99 -2.49 2.46
N ARG A 68 7.20 -3.02 1.25
CA ARG A 68 6.62 -4.29 0.84
C ARG A 68 7.35 -5.44 1.53
N LEU A 69 6.62 -6.26 2.27
CA LEU A 69 7.16 -7.40 3.03
C LEU A 69 7.02 -8.73 2.30
N GLY A 70 6.07 -8.83 1.37
CA GLY A 70 5.92 -10.03 0.55
C GLY A 70 4.64 -10.02 -0.29
N SER A 71 4.54 -11.04 -1.14
CA SER A 71 3.33 -11.33 -1.92
C SER A 71 3.04 -12.83 -1.90
N ALA A 72 1.78 -13.20 -1.68
CA ALA A 72 1.35 -14.61 -1.69
C ALA A 72 0.11 -14.79 -2.57
N GLY A 73 0.01 -15.96 -3.22
CA GLY A 73 -1.25 -16.45 -3.78
C GLY A 73 -2.17 -16.91 -2.64
N LEU A 74 -3.47 -16.66 -2.75
CA LEU A 74 -4.42 -16.73 -1.64
C LEU A 74 -4.59 -18.15 -1.03
N ASP A 75 -3.80 -18.45 0.00
CA ASP A 75 -4.20 -19.25 1.17
C ASP A 75 -3.90 -18.41 2.43
N LEU A 76 -4.93 -17.70 2.92
CA LEU A 76 -4.77 -16.56 3.83
C LEU A 76 -4.45 -16.95 5.29
N ALA A 77 -4.78 -18.18 5.72
CA ALA A 77 -4.71 -18.57 7.12
C ALA A 77 -3.27 -18.74 7.67
N PRO A 78 -2.31 -19.39 6.96
CA PRO A 78 -0.94 -19.51 7.45
C PRO A 78 -0.05 -18.31 7.12
N THR A 79 -0.49 -17.44 6.21
CA THR A 79 0.33 -16.34 5.67
C THR A 79 0.66 -15.30 6.74
N PHE A 80 -0.26 -14.97 7.65
CA PHE A 80 -0.03 -13.97 8.71
C PHE A 80 0.97 -14.45 9.77
N ASP A 81 0.92 -15.73 10.16
CA ASP A 81 1.83 -16.34 11.14
C ASP A 81 3.26 -16.53 10.60
N THR A 82 3.44 -16.51 9.28
CA THR A 82 4.75 -16.73 8.63
C THR A 82 5.60 -15.45 8.58
N PHE A 83 5.01 -14.26 8.69
CA PHE A 83 5.73 -12.98 8.64
C PHE A 83 6.38 -12.56 9.98
N ARG A 84 6.64 -13.51 10.89
CA ARG A 84 7.13 -13.31 12.27
C ARG A 84 8.27 -12.31 12.49
N ASP A 85 8.31 -11.88 13.74
CA ASP A 85 8.70 -10.58 14.33
C ASP A 85 10.09 -10.00 14.02
N GLU A 86 11.11 -10.79 13.70
CA GLU A 86 12.48 -10.25 13.53
C GLU A 86 12.65 -9.43 12.24
N ALA A 87 11.96 -9.79 11.16
CA ALA A 87 11.94 -9.00 9.93
C ALA A 87 11.04 -7.76 10.03
N ILE A 88 10.03 -7.82 10.92
CA ILE A 88 9.07 -6.74 11.18
C ILE A 88 9.75 -5.61 11.94
N ASP A 89 10.50 -5.93 12.99
CA ASP A 89 11.11 -4.92 13.85
C ASP A 89 12.19 -4.12 13.09
N ALA A 90 13.00 -4.78 12.27
CA ALA A 90 13.96 -4.09 11.40
C ALA A 90 13.26 -3.23 10.34
N ALA A 91 12.22 -3.75 9.68
CA ALA A 91 11.44 -2.98 8.72
C ALA A 91 10.73 -1.78 9.35
N ARG A 92 10.40 -1.85 10.65
CA ARG A 92 9.71 -0.78 11.36
C ARG A 92 10.58 0.46 11.52
N GLU A 93 11.81 0.30 12.00
CA GLU A 93 12.73 1.43 12.17
C GLU A 93 13.06 2.09 10.82
N GLU A 94 13.32 1.28 9.79
CA GLU A 94 13.58 1.75 8.42
C GLU A 94 12.38 2.54 7.85
N VAL A 95 11.16 2.01 7.97
CA VAL A 95 9.95 2.67 7.45
C VAL A 95 9.65 3.96 8.19
N VAL A 96 9.75 3.98 9.52
CA VAL A 96 9.50 5.19 10.30
C VAL A 96 10.50 6.29 9.94
N ALA A 97 11.79 5.95 9.82
CA ALA A 97 12.83 6.90 9.43
C ALA A 97 12.59 7.43 8.01
N ALA A 98 12.29 6.56 7.05
CA ALA A 98 12.04 6.95 5.66
C ALA A 98 10.77 7.80 5.53
N LEU A 99 9.68 7.45 6.22
CA LEU A 99 8.45 8.26 6.23
C LEU A 99 8.72 9.66 6.80
N ALA A 100 9.49 9.75 7.89
CA ALA A 100 9.89 11.03 8.46
C ALA A 100 10.78 11.86 7.51
N GLU A 101 11.75 11.23 6.84
CA GLU A 101 12.60 11.87 5.82
C GLU A 101 11.78 12.38 4.63
N ALA A 102 10.78 11.60 4.19
CA ALA A 102 9.84 12.01 3.16
C ALA A 102 8.86 13.09 3.64
N GLY A 103 8.80 13.41 4.94
CA GLY A 103 7.85 14.34 5.56
C GLY A 103 6.40 13.82 5.65
N ILE A 104 6.22 12.49 5.64
CA ILE A 104 4.91 11.84 5.67
C ILE A 104 4.59 11.46 7.13
N GLU A 105 3.60 12.13 7.71
CA GLU A 105 3.25 11.97 9.12
C GLU A 105 2.31 10.78 9.38
N GLY A 106 2.58 10.03 10.45
CA GLY A 106 1.70 8.98 10.96
C GLY A 106 2.47 7.80 11.57
N ASP A 107 1.75 6.96 12.30
CA ASP A 107 2.28 5.71 12.84
C ASP A 107 2.01 4.56 11.86
N PRO A 108 3.04 3.97 11.22
CA PRO A 108 2.84 2.90 10.25
C PRO A 108 2.30 1.62 10.91
N ILE A 109 1.39 0.96 10.21
CA ILE A 109 0.79 -0.31 10.62
C ILE A 109 0.81 -1.31 9.46
N PHE A 110 0.41 -2.55 9.74
CA PHE A 110 0.28 -3.57 8.71
C PHE A 110 -0.95 -3.35 7.83
N HIS A 111 -0.73 -3.48 6.53
CA HIS A 111 -1.76 -3.41 5.51
C HIS A 111 -1.69 -4.65 4.61
N LEU A 112 -2.82 -5.36 4.51
CA LEU A 112 -3.05 -6.37 3.48
C LEU A 112 -3.77 -5.72 2.32
N VAL A 113 -3.14 -5.71 1.16
CA VAL A 113 -3.76 -5.21 -0.07
C VAL A 113 -3.92 -6.37 -1.05
N SER A 114 -5.16 -6.75 -1.33
CA SER A 114 -5.44 -7.70 -2.40
C SER A 114 -5.24 -7.00 -3.75
N LYS A 115 -4.60 -7.69 -4.70
CA LYS A 115 -4.52 -7.28 -6.11
C LYS A 115 -5.13 -8.38 -6.99
N HIS A 116 -5.91 -7.96 -7.98
CA HIS A 116 -6.29 -8.84 -9.07
C HIS A 116 -5.07 -9.01 -9.99
N SER A 117 -4.66 -10.24 -10.29
CA SER A 117 -3.81 -10.45 -11.46
C SER A 117 -4.72 -10.43 -12.69
N TYR A 118 -4.52 -9.44 -13.57
CA TYR A 118 -5.10 -9.41 -14.90
C TYR A 118 -4.47 -10.51 -15.78
#